data_AF-A0A377BMP3-F1
#
_entry.id   AF-A0A377BMP3-F1
#
_cell.length_a   1.000
_cell.length_b   1.000
_cell.length_c   1.000
_cell.angle_alpha   90.00
_cell.angle_beta   90.00
_cell.angle_gamma   90.00
#
_symmetry.space_group_name_H-M   'P 1'
#
loop_
_entity.id
_entity.type
_entity.pdbx_description
1 polymer ?
#
loop_
_entity_poly.entity_id
_entity_poly.type
_entity_poly.pdbx_seq_one_letter_code
_entity_poly.pdbx_strand_id
1 'polypeptide(L)'
;MIDVETAGFNAKTDALLEIAAITLKMDEQGWLMPDTTLHFHVEPFVGANLQPEALAFNGIDPNDPDRGAVSEYEALHEIFKVVRKVLKRAAVTAPLWWRTMPILITAL
;
A
#
# COMPACT_ATOMS: atom_id res chain seq x y z
N MET A 1 -0.43 6.05 -4.05
CA MET A 1 -0.23 6.50 -2.65
C MET A 1 -0.26 5.25 -1.78
N ILE A 2 0.64 5.16 -0.81
CA ILE A 2 0.69 4.09 0.18
C ILE A 2 0.77 4.76 1.55
N ASP A 3 0.04 4.23 2.50
CA ASP A 3 0.08 4.62 3.90
C ASP A 3 0.07 3.36 4.77
N VAL A 4 0.78 3.40 5.91
CA VAL A 4 0.94 2.25 6.80
C VAL A 4 0.88 2.69 8.25
N GLU A 5 0.21 1.88 9.06
CA GLU A 5 0.24 1.99 10.52
C GLU A 5 1.08 0.86 11.09
N THR A 6 1.98 1.18 12.01
CA THR A 6 2.97 0.23 12.54
C THR A 6 2.97 0.23 14.06
N ALA A 7 3.50 -0.84 14.64
CA ALA A 7 3.70 -0.96 16.08
C ALA A 7 5.04 -0.35 16.56
N GLY A 8 5.60 0.59 15.79
CA GLY A 8 6.87 1.26 16.09
C GLY A 8 7.61 1.77 14.85
N PHE A 9 8.77 2.39 15.05
CA PHE A 9 9.53 3.06 13.98
C PHE A 9 10.55 2.16 13.27
N ASN A 10 10.85 0.96 13.79
CA ASN A 10 11.84 0.07 13.22
C ASN A 10 11.20 -0.99 12.33
N ALA A 11 11.22 -0.76 11.02
CA ALA A 11 10.62 -1.64 10.01
C ALA A 11 11.16 -3.08 9.98
N LYS A 12 12.29 -3.39 10.64
CA LYS A 12 12.82 -4.76 10.71
C LYS A 12 12.23 -5.58 11.85
N THR A 13 11.73 -4.92 12.89
CA THR A 13 11.35 -5.57 14.14
C THR A 13 9.92 -5.28 14.53
N ASP A 14 9.40 -4.10 14.19
CA ASP A 14 8.10 -3.62 14.64
C ASP A 14 7.02 -4.05 13.63
N ALA A 15 5.86 -4.45 14.14
CA ALA A 15 4.80 -5.00 13.30
C ALA A 15 4.23 -3.96 12.32
N LEU A 16 3.89 -4.40 11.11
CA LEU A 16 2.91 -3.73 10.25
C LEU A 16 1.50 -4.09 10.75
N LEU A 17 0.67 -3.08 11.02
CA LEU A 17 -0.66 -3.28 11.59
C LEU A 17 -1.78 -2.94 10.62
N GLU A 18 -1.58 -1.97 9.74
CA GLU A 18 -2.52 -1.60 8.67
C GLU A 18 -1.77 -1.12 7.44
N ILE A 19 -2.36 -1.34 6.26
CA ILE A 19 -1.86 -0.81 4.99
C ILE A 19 -3.00 -0.37 4.09
N ALA A 20 -2.89 0.85 3.57
CA ALA A 20 -3.75 1.39 2.55
C ALA A 20 -2.97 1.65 1.26
N ALA A 21 -3.57 1.32 0.12
CA ALA A 21 -3.00 1.58 -1.19
C ALA A 21 -4.02 2.18 -2.14
N ILE A 22 -3.69 3.32 -2.75
CA ILE A 22 -4.52 3.98 -3.75
C ILE A 22 -3.74 4.07 -5.07
N THR A 23 -4.24 3.40 -6.10
CA THR A 23 -3.73 3.54 -7.47
C THR A 23 -4.29 4.80 -8.11
N LEU A 24 -3.58 5.30 -9.13
CA LEU A 24 -3.99 6.48 -9.89
C LEU A 24 -4.34 6.11 -11.32
N LYS A 25 -5.23 6.90 -11.92
CA LYS A 25 -5.48 6.94 -13.36
C LYS A 25 -5.43 8.38 -13.85
N MET A 26 -5.38 8.54 -15.16
CA MET A 26 -5.47 9.84 -15.82
C MET A 26 -6.76 9.88 -16.62
N ASP A 27 -7.49 10.98 -16.55
CA ASP A 27 -8.64 11.22 -17.43
C ASP A 27 -8.20 11.62 -18.85
N GLU A 28 -9.17 11.85 -19.73
CA GLU A 28 -8.92 12.22 -21.13
C GLU A 28 -8.29 13.61 -21.28
N GLN A 29 -8.41 14.46 -20.26
CA GLN A 29 -7.86 15.82 -20.23
C GLN A 29 -6.44 15.86 -19.63
N GLY A 30 -5.93 14.72 -19.15
CA GLY A 30 -4.59 14.61 -18.60
C GLY A 30 -4.50 14.81 -17.08
N TRP A 31 -5.63 14.87 -16.36
CA TRP A 31 -5.62 15.05 -14.91
C TRP A 31 -5.53 13.72 -14.17
N LEU A 32 -4.68 13.68 -13.16
CA LEU A 32 -4.56 12.52 -12.26
C LEU A 32 -5.75 12.46 -11.31
N MET A 33 -6.29 11.25 -11.17
CA MET A 33 -7.41 10.95 -10.28
C MET A 33 -7.14 9.66 -9.50
N PRO A 34 -7.67 9.53 -8.27
CA PRO A 34 -7.75 8.24 -7.59
C PRO A 34 -8.46 7.20 -8.46
N ASP A 35 -7.99 5.96 -8.39
CA ASP A 35 -8.60 4.83 -9.11
C ASP A 35 -9.04 3.74 -8.14
N THR A 36 -8.19 2.77 -7.82
CA THR A 36 -8.53 1.66 -6.93
C THR A 36 -7.97 1.93 -5.55
N THR A 37 -8.83 1.84 -4.53
CA THR A 37 -8.45 1.88 -3.12
C THR A 37 -8.47 0.47 -2.55
N LEU A 38 -7.42 0.11 -1.84
CA LEU A 38 -7.27 -1.13 -1.08
C LEU A 38 -6.91 -0.76 0.34
N HIS A 39 -7.44 -1.50 1.30
CA HIS A 39 -7.22 -1.29 2.72
C HIS A 39 -7.26 -2.64 3.44
N PHE A 40 -6.27 -2.89 4.28
CA PHE A 40 -6.15 -4.14 5.03
C PHE A 40 -5.69 -3.85 6.46
N HIS A 41 -6.35 -4.51 7.41
CA HIS A 41 -5.77 -4.76 8.72
C HIS A 41 -4.81 -5.94 8.60
N VAL A 42 -3.63 -5.82 9.22
CA VAL A 42 -2.55 -6.80 9.12
C VAL A 42 -2.28 -7.41 10.50
N GLU A 43 -2.14 -8.73 10.53
CA GLU A 43 -1.70 -9.46 11.72
C GLU A 43 -0.21 -9.22 11.96
N PRO A 44 0.23 -8.97 13.21
CA PRO A 44 1.65 -8.91 13.53
C PRO A 44 2.36 -10.19 13.12
N PHE A 45 3.48 -10.07 12.40
CA PHE A 45 4.29 -11.24 12.06
C PHE A 45 4.85 -11.91 13.33
N VAL A 46 5.16 -13.21 13.23
CA VAL A 46 5.64 -13.99 14.37
C VAL A 46 6.95 -13.40 14.91
N GLY A 47 6.95 -13.03 16.19
CA GLY A 47 8.10 -12.42 16.85
C GLY A 47 8.22 -10.91 16.65
N ALA A 48 7.21 -10.25 16.08
CA ALA A 48 7.18 -8.81 15.96
C ALA A 48 7.18 -8.12 17.33
N ASN A 49 7.89 -7.01 17.39
CA ASN A 49 7.90 -6.09 18.52
C ASN A 49 6.67 -5.17 18.44
N LEU A 50 6.03 -4.94 19.59
CA LEU A 50 4.85 -4.10 19.72
C LEU A 50 5.11 -3.00 20.75
N GLN A 51 5.43 -1.79 20.28
CA GLN A 51 5.68 -0.65 21.16
C GLN A 51 4.36 -0.11 21.72
N PRO A 52 4.17 -0.07 23.05
CA PRO A 52 2.95 0.46 23.66
C PRO A 52 2.64 1.90 23.22
N GLU A 53 3.66 2.73 23.02
CA GLU A 53 3.52 4.12 22.59
C GLU A 53 2.96 4.23 21.17
N ALA A 54 3.33 3.32 20.28
CA ALA A 54 2.81 3.28 18.91
C ALA A 54 1.33 2.85 18.90
N LEU A 55 0.99 1.83 19.67
CA LEU A 55 -0.39 1.36 19.82
C LEU A 55 -1.29 2.43 20.47
N ALA A 56 -0.77 3.15 21.46
CA ALA A 56 -1.47 4.28 22.07
C ALA A 56 -1.66 5.45 21.09
N PHE A 57 -0.70 5.67 20.19
CA PHE A 57 -0.76 6.74 19.20
C PHE A 57 -1.79 6.47 18.09
N ASN A 58 -1.77 5.28 17.49
CA ASN A 58 -2.70 4.92 16.41
C ASN A 58 -4.04 4.36 16.91
N GLY A 59 -4.12 3.92 18.16
CA GLY A 59 -5.34 3.38 18.77
C GLY A 59 -5.67 1.94 18.35
N ILE A 60 -4.72 1.21 17.77
CA ILE A 60 -4.93 -0.16 17.31
C ILE A 60 -4.70 -1.14 18.46
N ASP A 61 -5.66 -2.05 18.68
CA ASP A 61 -5.45 -3.28 19.46
C ASP A 61 -5.16 -4.45 18.51
N PRO A 62 -3.91 -4.93 18.37
CA PRO A 62 -3.59 -6.00 17.42
C PRO A 62 -4.29 -7.33 17.71
N ASN A 63 -4.82 -7.53 18.93
CA ASN A 63 -5.46 -8.78 19.36
C ASN A 63 -6.99 -8.73 19.27
N ASP A 64 -7.57 -7.62 18.82
CA ASP A 64 -9.01 -7.51 18.66
C ASP A 64 -9.49 -8.49 17.56
N PRO A 65 -10.30 -9.51 17.91
CA PRO A 65 -10.74 -10.53 16.97
C PRO A 65 -11.66 -9.98 15.88
N ASP A 66 -12.28 -8.82 16.09
CA ASP A 66 -13.20 -8.19 15.15
C ASP A 66 -12.47 -7.30 14.11
N ARG A 67 -11.15 -7.15 14.20
CA ARG A 67 -10.34 -6.39 13.21
C ARG A 67 -10.39 -6.99 11.81
N GLY A 68 -10.68 -8.28 11.69
CA GLY A 68 -10.61 -8.98 10.39
C GLY A 68 -9.22 -8.88 9.75
N ALA A 69 -8.17 -8.92 10.58
CA ALA A 69 -6.80 -8.82 10.12
C ALA A 69 -6.42 -10.03 9.27
N VAL A 70 -5.61 -9.80 8.24
CA VAL A 70 -5.06 -10.84 7.37
C VAL A 70 -3.54 -10.88 7.52
N SER A 71 -2.92 -11.96 7.06
CA SER A 71 -1.45 -12.04 7.03
C SER A 71 -0.84 -10.95 6.14
N GLU A 72 0.37 -10.50 6.49
CA GLU A 72 1.13 -9.54 5.67
C GLU A 72 1.27 -10.01 4.20
N TYR A 73 1.49 -11.32 4.00
CA TYR A 73 1.57 -11.91 2.67
C TYR A 73 0.28 -11.69 1.88
N GLU A 74 -0.88 -11.94 2.47
CA GLU A 74 -2.18 -11.81 1.80
C GLU A 74 -2.44 -10.36 1.38
N ALA A 75 -2.25 -9.41 2.29
CA ALA A 75 -2.42 -7.98 2.03
C ALA A 75 -1.51 -7.50 0.88
N LEU A 76 -0.20 -7.78 0.97
CA LEU A 76 0.76 -7.37 -0.05
C LEU A 76 0.55 -8.09 -1.38
N HIS A 77 0.14 -9.36 -1.35
CA HIS A 77 -0.13 -10.13 -2.57
C HIS A 77 -1.28 -9.50 -3.37
N GLU A 78 -2.40 -9.17 -2.73
CA GLU A 78 -3.53 -8.55 -3.40
C GLU A 78 -3.22 -7.12 -3.86
N ILE A 79 -2.48 -6.33 -3.07
CA ILE A 79 -1.97 -5.02 -3.50
C ILE A 79 -1.12 -5.16 -4.77
N PHE A 80 -0.13 -6.06 -4.78
CA PHE A 80 0.73 -6.23 -5.95
C PHE A 80 0.00 -6.75 -7.18
N LYS A 81 -1.00 -7.60 -7.00
CA LYS A 81 -1.85 -8.09 -8.10
C LYS A 81 -2.60 -6.93 -8.76
N VAL A 82 -3.19 -6.03 -7.98
CA VAL A 82 -3.86 -4.82 -8.49
C VAL A 82 -2.85 -3.88 -9.16
N VAL A 83 -1.72 -3.59 -8.51
CA VAL A 83 -0.66 -2.73 -9.06
C VAL A 83 -0.18 -3.25 -10.41
N ARG A 84 0.13 -4.55 -10.54
CA ARG A 84 0.54 -5.16 -11.82
C ARG A 84 -0.54 -5.03 -12.90
N LYS A 85 -1.81 -5.15 -12.56
CA LYS A 85 -2.93 -4.96 -13.50
C LYS A 85 -2.99 -3.51 -13.98
N VAL A 86 -2.83 -2.54 -13.07
CA VAL A 86 -2.82 -1.11 -13.40
C VAL A 86 -1.61 -0.76 -14.28
N LEU A 87 -0.42 -1.27 -13.97
CA LEU A 87 0.78 -1.05 -14.79
C LEU A 87 0.62 -1.58 -16.22
N LYS A 88 0.05 -2.79 -16.39
CA LYS A 88 -0.24 -3.34 -17.72
C LYS A 88 -1.23 -2.47 -18.50
N ARG A 89 -2.28 -1.97 -17.84
CA ARG A 89 -3.26 -1.07 -18.47
C ARG A 89 -2.63 0.25 -18.88
N ALA A 90 -1.89 0.89 -17.96
CA ALA A 90 -1.22 2.16 -18.21
C ALA A 90 -0.19 2.05 -19.35
N ALA A 91 0.51 0.93 -19.47
CA ALA A 91 1.41 0.69 -20.58
C ALA A 91 0.69 0.72 -21.94
N VAL A 92 -0.59 0.32 -22.02
CA VAL A 92 -1.38 0.38 -23.27
C VAL A 92 -2.04 1.74 -23.47
N THR A 93 -2.56 2.36 -22.41
CA THR A 93 -3.39 3.57 -22.49
C THR A 93 -2.63 4.88 -22.32
N ALA A 94 -1.35 4.85 -21.94
CA ALA A 94 -0.56 6.07 -21.77
C ALA A 94 -0.43 6.81 -23.12
N PRO A 95 -0.72 8.13 -23.16
CA PRO A 95 -0.50 8.95 -24.33
C PRO A 95 0.97 8.88 -24.81
N LEU A 96 1.18 8.99 -26.12
CA LEU A 96 2.52 8.88 -26.72
C LEU A 96 3.52 9.88 -26.10
N TRP A 97 3.04 11.08 -25.72
CA TRP A 97 3.85 12.11 -25.08
C TRP A 97 4.39 11.69 -23.71
N TRP A 98 3.66 10.87 -22.94
CA TRP A 98 4.11 10.33 -21.65
C TRP A 98 5.27 9.34 -21.80
N ARG A 99 5.30 8.59 -22.92
CA ARG A 99 6.40 7.66 -23.23
C ARG A 99 7.67 8.36 -23.70
N THR A 100 7.56 9.61 -24.14
CA THR A 100 8.67 10.39 -24.70
C THR A 100 9.10 11.57 -23.82
N MET A 101 8.49 11.76 -22.63
CA MET A 101 8.97 12.77 -21.70
C MET A 101 10.33 12.34 -21.11
N PRO A 102 11.36 13.21 -21.18
CA PRO A 102 12.68 12.93 -20.61
C PRO A 102 12.70 13.08 -19.08
N ILE A 103 11.65 12.68 -18.38
CA ILE A 103 11.62 12.64 -16.92
C ILE A 103 11.88 11.19 -16.50
N LEU A 104 13.17 10.90 -16.38
CA LEU A 104 13.81 10.03 -15.40
C LEU A 104 12.92 8.94 -14.75
N ILE A 105 12.53 7.92 -15.52
CA ILE A 105 12.24 6.60 -14.96
C ILE A 105 13.03 5.58 -15.77
N THR A 106 14.36 5.63 -15.58
CA THR A 106 15.17 4.42 -15.70
C THR A 106 14.69 3.48 -14.60
N ALA A 107 14.44 2.24 -15.00
CA ALA A 107 14.04 1.11 -14.17
C ALA A 107 14.59 1.15 -12.73
N LEU A 108 13.69 0.98 -11.77
CA LEU A 108 13.95 0.12 -10.61
C LEU A 108 13.56 -1.31 -11.00
#